data_AF-A0A5J4SR44-F1
#
_entry.id   AF-A0A5J4SR44-F1
#
_cell.length_a   1.000
_cell.length_b   1.000
_cell.length_c   1.000
_cell.angle_alpha   90.00
_cell.angle_beta   90.00
_cell.angle_gamma   90.00
#
_symmetry.space_group_name_H-M   'P 1'
#
loop_
_entity.id
_entity.type
_entity.pdbx_description
1 polymer ?
#
loop_
_entity_poly.entity_id
_entity_poly.type
_entity_poly.pdbx_seq_one_letter_code
_entity_poly.pdbx_strand_id
1 'polypeptide(L)'
;MLVRGVGIRDISEIEKVSINKVLSVLVHSNHKIKPKQSHYDKLEVDELWIYVGNKKNKVWLIYAYHRVTGEIVAYIWGKRNLKQPVN
;
A
#
# COMPACT_ATOMS: atom_id res chain seq x y z
N MET A 1 0.84 1.97 10.19
CA MET A 1 1.60 1.39 9.07
C MET A 1 2.84 0.77 9.67
N LEU A 2 3.04 -0.53 9.44
CA LEU A 2 4.18 -1.28 9.97
C LEU A 2 5.14 -1.59 8.82
N VAL A 3 6.44 -1.52 9.03
CA VAL A 3 7.44 -2.08 8.10
C VAL A 3 7.98 -3.34 8.76
N ARG A 4 7.79 -4.51 8.12
CA ARG A 4 8.17 -5.82 8.70
C ARG A 4 7.57 -6.07 10.11
N GLY A 5 6.36 -5.57 10.36
CA GLY A 5 5.70 -5.67 11.67
C GLY A 5 6.10 -4.59 12.69
N VAL A 6 6.99 -3.67 12.34
CA VAL A 6 7.54 -2.64 13.24
C VAL A 6 6.82 -1.31 13.04
N GLY A 7 6.34 -0.70 14.13
CA GLY A 7 5.64 0.59 14.09
C GLY A 7 6.59 1.77 13.91
N ILE A 8 6.06 2.93 13.47
CA ILE A 8 6.88 4.14 13.28
C ILE A 8 7.64 4.59 14.53
N ARG A 9 7.09 4.31 15.73
CA ARG A 9 7.74 4.59 17.01
C ARG A 9 8.91 3.64 17.27
N ASP A 10 8.71 2.36 17.01
CA ASP A 10 9.77 1.36 17.16
C ASP A 10 10.89 1.58 16.13
N ILE A 11 10.55 1.98 14.90
CA ILE A 11 11.55 2.39 13.89
C ILE A 11 12.35 3.58 14.42
N SER A 12 11.68 4.59 14.99
CA SER A 12 12.34 5.76 15.58
C SER A 12 13.31 5.34 16.70
N GLU A 13 12.92 4.38 17.53
CA GLU A 13 13.73 3.88 18.64
C GLU A 13 14.93 3.03 18.18
N ILE A 14 14.74 2.16 17.19
CA ILE A 14 15.78 1.26 16.66
C ILE A 14 16.80 2.05 15.83
N GLU A 15 16.32 2.87 14.90
CA GLU A 15 17.15 3.61 13.95
C GLU A 15 17.72 4.92 14.53
N LYS A 16 17.33 5.28 15.77
CA LYS A 16 17.77 6.49 16.48
C LYS A 16 17.54 7.78 15.68
N VAL A 17 16.42 7.84 14.95
CA VAL A 17 15.95 9.02 14.22
C VAL A 17 14.61 9.49 14.78
N SER A 18 14.27 10.77 14.60
CA SER A 18 12.98 11.28 15.08
C SER A 18 11.80 10.67 14.30
N ILE A 19 10.66 10.52 14.98
CA ILE A 19 9.40 10.08 14.35
C ILE A 19 9.06 10.95 13.12
N ASN A 20 9.28 12.26 13.22
CA ASN A 20 9.05 13.20 12.12
C ASN A 20 9.95 12.91 10.91
N LYS A 21 11.20 12.49 11.13
CA LYS A 21 12.09 12.07 10.04
C LYS A 21 11.57 10.81 9.36
N VAL A 22 11.13 9.81 10.12
CA VAL A 22 10.52 8.58 9.58
C VAL A 22 9.30 8.92 8.73
N LEU A 23 8.38 9.73 9.26
CA LEU A 23 7.18 10.17 8.54
C LEU A 23 7.53 10.96 7.28
N SER A 24 8.49 11.89 7.36
CA SER A 24 8.92 12.68 6.22
C SER A 24 9.47 11.80 5.09
N VAL A 25 10.29 10.80 5.41
CA VAL A 25 10.80 9.85 4.41
C VAL A 25 9.66 9.07 3.76
N LEU A 26 8.68 8.60 4.53
CA LEU A 26 7.54 7.83 4.00
C LEU A 26 6.63 8.69 3.11
N VAL A 27 6.32 9.91 3.53
CA VAL A 27 5.40 10.82 2.81
C VAL A 27 6.04 11.36 1.52
N HIS A 28 7.33 11.68 1.54
CA HIS A 28 8.04 12.23 0.38
C HIS A 28 8.68 11.15 -0.51
N SER A 29 8.43 9.86 -0.22
CA SER A 29 8.91 8.78 -1.06
C SER A 29 8.21 8.82 -2.42
N ASN A 30 8.98 9.00 -3.49
CA ASN A 30 8.50 8.91 -4.87
C ASN A 30 8.46 7.46 -5.38
N HIS A 31 8.48 6.48 -4.48
CA HIS A 31 8.42 5.08 -4.87
C HIS A 31 7.09 4.78 -5.55
N LYS A 32 7.16 4.41 -6.83
CA LYS A 32 6.00 4.00 -7.63
C LYS A 32 6.16 2.54 -7.98
N ILE A 33 5.09 1.78 -7.78
CA ILE A 33 5.01 0.41 -8.27
C ILE A 33 4.90 0.48 -9.79
N LYS A 34 5.76 -0.28 -10.49
CA LYS A 34 5.73 -0.47 -11.93
C LYS A 34 5.73 -1.97 -12.20
N PRO A 35 4.83 -2.49 -13.04
CA PRO A 35 4.88 -3.88 -13.48
C PRO A 35 6.25 -4.22 -14.08
N LYS A 36 6.84 -5.33 -13.66
CA LYS A 36 8.11 -5.84 -14.20
C LYS A 36 7.94 -6.56 -15.53
N GLN A 37 6.71 -7.00 -15.81
CA GLN A 37 6.36 -7.73 -17.03
C GLN A 37 5.21 -7.02 -17.75
N SER A 38 5.18 -7.17 -19.08
CA SER A 38 4.09 -6.71 -19.94
C SER A 38 2.90 -7.68 -19.95
N HIS A 39 3.15 -8.96 -19.69
CA HIS A 39 2.14 -10.01 -19.65
C HIS A 39 2.33 -10.88 -18.40
N TYR A 40 1.22 -11.28 -17.79
CA TYR A 40 1.16 -12.18 -16.65
C TYR A 40 0.18 -13.29 -17.00
N ASP A 41 0.51 -14.52 -16.68
CA ASP A 41 -0.34 -15.69 -16.91
C ASP A 41 -1.62 -15.63 -16.07
N LYS A 42 -1.52 -15.24 -14.79
CA LYS A 42 -2.64 -15.11 -13.86
C LYS A 42 -2.37 -14.07 -12.79
N LEU A 43 -3.34 -13.18 -12.58
CA LEU A 43 -3.33 -12.25 -11.44
C LEU A 43 -4.40 -12.65 -10.42
N GLU A 44 -4.02 -12.64 -9.16
CA GLU A 44 -4.94 -12.73 -8.03
C GLU A 44 -5.33 -11.31 -7.61
N VAL A 45 -6.63 -11.07 -7.42
CA VAL A 45 -7.14 -9.78 -6.95
C VAL A 45 -7.71 -9.98 -5.55
N ASP A 46 -7.31 -9.12 -4.64
CA ASP A 46 -7.75 -9.17 -3.25
C ASP A 46 -8.00 -7.75 -2.71
N GLU A 47 -8.80 -7.67 -1.64
CA GLU A 47 -9.25 -6.43 -1.03
C GLU A 47 -8.98 -6.40 0.48
N LEU A 48 -8.47 -5.27 0.96
CA LEU A 48 -8.37 -4.97 2.38
C LEU A 48 -8.95 -3.60 2.69
N TRP A 49 -9.40 -3.41 3.93
CA TRP A 49 -9.92 -2.13 4.37
C TRP A 49 -9.26 -1.68 5.68
N ILE A 50 -9.06 -0.38 5.80
CA ILE A 50 -8.49 0.28 6.98
C ILE A 50 -9.29 1.53 7.33
N TYR A 51 -9.23 1.94 8.60
CA TYR A 51 -9.76 3.23 9.02
C TYR A 51 -8.66 4.30 8.97
N VAL A 52 -8.94 5.45 8.36
CA VAL A 52 -7.99 6.57 8.24
C VAL A 52 -8.50 7.77 9.02
N GLY A 53 -7.76 8.16 10.06
CA GLY A 53 -8.10 9.28 10.95
C GLY A 53 -9.19 8.94 11.97
N ASN A 54 -10.34 8.43 11.52
CA ASN A 54 -11.44 8.02 12.40
C ASN A 54 -12.19 6.77 11.89
N LYS A 55 -13.01 6.16 12.75
CA LYS A 55 -13.76 4.91 12.45
C LYS A 55 -14.91 5.08 11.45
N LYS A 56 -15.29 6.31 11.08
CA LYS A 56 -16.29 6.57 10.04
C LYS A 56 -15.65 6.59 8.64
N ASN A 57 -14.35 6.86 8.56
CA ASN A 57 -13.61 6.92 7.32
C ASN A 57 -12.92 5.58 7.02
N LYS A 58 -13.67 4.65 6.43
CA LYS A 58 -13.15 3.38 5.92
C LYS A 58 -12.63 3.55 4.49
N VAL A 59 -11.37 3.20 4.28
CA VAL A 59 -10.70 3.23 2.97
C VAL A 59 -10.33 1.80 2.58
N TRP A 60 -10.58 1.47 1.32
CA TRP A 60 -10.28 0.17 0.71
C TRP A 60 -9.00 0.27 -0.10
N LEU A 61 -8.19 -0.78 -0.03
CA LEU A 61 -7.09 -1.08 -0.94
C LEU A 61 -7.49 -2.32 -1.72
N ILE A 62 -7.55 -2.18 -3.03
CA ILE A 62 -7.71 -3.31 -3.95
C ILE A 62 -6.41 -3.44 -4.70
N TYR A 63 -5.85 -4.64 -4.79
CA TYR A 63 -4.56 -4.87 -5.43
C TYR A 63 -4.58 -6.12 -6.30
N ALA A 64 -3.77 -6.09 -7.37
CA ALA A 64 -3.50 -7.22 -8.23
C ALA A 64 -2.12 -7.78 -7.90
N TYR A 65 -2.05 -9.08 -7.66
CA TYR A 65 -0.87 -9.80 -7.20
C TYR A 65 -0.55 -10.96 -8.15
N HIS A 66 0.70 -11.04 -8.56
CA HIS A 66 1.21 -12.17 -9.33
C HIS A 66 1.92 -13.14 -8.38
N ARG A 67 1.27 -14.27 -8.10
CA ARG A 67 1.73 -15.24 -7.09
C ARG A 67 3.07 -15.87 -7.40
N VAL A 68 3.37 -16.11 -8.68
CA VAL A 68 4.61 -16.78 -9.09
C VAL A 68 5.83 -15.90 -8.82
N THR A 69 5.76 -14.58 -9.09
CA THR A 69 6.88 -13.65 -8.84
C THR A 69 6.82 -12.96 -7.48
N GLY A 70 5.70 -13.07 -6.76
CA GLY A 70 5.46 -12.33 -5.52
C GLY A 70 5.28 -10.83 -5.74
N GLU A 71 4.88 -10.42 -6.94
CA GLU A 71 4.80 -9.01 -7.33
C GLU A 71 3.40 -8.43 -7.13
N ILE A 72 3.33 -7.22 -6.54
CA ILE A 72 2.15 -6.37 -6.64
C ILE A 72 2.22 -5.63 -7.98
N VAL A 73 1.30 -5.93 -8.88
CA VAL A 73 1.30 -5.41 -10.26
C VAL A 73 0.62 -4.04 -10.33
N ALA A 74 -0.49 -3.89 -9.62
CA ALA A 74 -1.25 -2.65 -9.54
C ALA A 74 -2.04 -2.58 -8.24
N TYR A 75 -2.39 -1.38 -7.82
CA TYR A 75 -3.29 -1.17 -6.68
C TYR A 75 -4.08 0.13 -6.81
N ILE A 76 -5.22 0.18 -6.14
CA ILE A 76 -6.05 1.38 -6.02
C ILE A 76 -6.51 1.55 -4.57
N TRP A 77 -6.50 2.80 -4.11
CA TRP A 77 -7.11 3.21 -2.84
C TRP A 77 -8.42 3.94 -3.11
N GLY A 78 -9.43 3.71 -2.28
CA GLY A 78 -10.67 4.49 -2.36
C GLY A 78 -11.83 3.95 -1.54
N LYS A 79 -13.05 4.32 -1.96
CA LYS A 79 -14.27 3.70 -1.43
C LYS A 79 -14.44 2.32 -2.08
N ARG A 80 -15.12 1.39 -1.40
CA ARG A 80 -15.38 0.04 -1.94
C ARG A 80 -16.03 0.06 -3.32
N ASN A 81 -17.03 0.92 -3.47
CA ASN A 81 -17.83 1.03 -4.68
C ASN A 81 -17.16 2.02 -5.63
N LEU A 82 -16.01 1.65 -6.17
CA LEU A 82 -15.44 2.34 -7.32
C LEU A 82 -16.14 1.77 -8.56
N LYS A 83 -17.08 2.52 -9.15
CA LYS A 83 -17.51 2.26 -10.53
C LYS A 83 -16.25 2.35 -11.38
N GLN A 84 -15.97 1.31 -12.19
CA GLN A 84 -14.89 1.39 -13.17
C GLN A 84 -15.13 2.63 -14.06
N PRO A 85 -14.09 3.41 -14.39
CA PRO A 85 -14.22 4.33 -15.51
C PRO A 85 -14.52 3.47 -16.74
N VAL A 86 -15.67 3.71 -17.34
CA VAL A 86 -16.03 3.13 -18.64
C VAL A 86 -15.05 3.76 -19.63
N ASN A 87 -14.23 2.92 -20.28
CA ASN A 87 -13.41 3.33 -21.42
C ASN A 87 -14.28 3.51 -22.66
#